data_AF-A0A316VAK8-F1
#
_entry.id   AF-A0A316VAK8-F1
#
_cell.length_a   1.000
_cell.length_b   1.000
_cell.length_c   1.000
_cell.angle_alpha   90.00
_cell.angle_beta   90.00
_cell.angle_gamma   90.00
#
_symmetry.space_group_name_H-M   'P 1'
#
loop_
_entity.id
_entity.type
_entity.pdbx_description
1 polymer ?
#
loop_
_entity_poly.entity_id
_entity_poly.type
_entity_poly.pdbx_seq_one_letter_code
_entity_poly.pdbx_strand_id
1 'polypeptide(L)'
;MPSVARSGFHSSVKSSQPAGKGDQVNSFSPYAETAGSNPVEKYAEIQGPLHDYGSYITSCLPKYIQQFSVVKDELTLYIAPPSVLPVLHFLRDHTQTQFKALMDISGADYPTRSQRFEVVYHLLSVRFNARIRVKTYADEVTPVPSACSLFSSADWYEREIYDMYGVFFAGHPDLRRLLTDYGFEGHPLRKDFPLTGYTEVRYDEERKRVVTEPLQLTQAFRNFESSSPWEQVGQGESYRPAEYKLTPPKPKEEEKK
;
A
#
# COMPACT_ATOMS: atom_id res chain seq x y z
N MET A 1 42.59 24.01 1.63
CA MET A 1 42.99 23.46 2.95
C MET A 1 42.32 22.10 3.13
N PRO A 2 43.01 21.11 3.72
CA PRO A 2 43.18 19.81 3.09
C PRO A 2 42.27 18.68 3.62
N SER A 3 41.97 17.75 2.71
CA SER A 3 41.95 16.28 2.83
C SER A 3 42.07 15.66 4.23
N VAL A 4 41.10 14.79 4.56
CA VAL A 4 41.38 13.54 5.30
C VAL A 4 40.83 12.37 4.50
N ALA A 5 41.67 11.91 3.57
CA ALA A 5 41.54 10.60 2.95
C ALA A 5 41.66 9.51 4.02
N ARG A 6 40.65 8.64 4.15
CA ARG A 6 40.83 7.34 4.82
C ARG A 6 41.64 6.46 3.89
N SER A 7 42.93 6.39 4.18
CA SER A 7 43.93 5.54 3.58
C SER A 7 43.47 4.08 3.56
N GLY A 8 43.53 3.47 2.37
CA GLY A 8 43.32 2.06 2.18
C GLY A 8 44.36 1.22 2.93
N PHE A 9 43.87 0.18 3.59
CA PHE A 9 44.65 -1.02 3.88
C PHE A 9 44.26 -2.06 2.83
N HIS A 10 44.90 -2.01 1.67
CA HIS A 10 44.98 -3.16 0.77
C HIS A 10 46.18 -3.99 1.23
N SER A 11 45.95 -4.97 2.09
CA SER A 11 46.93 -6.02 2.35
C SER A 11 47.03 -6.91 1.10
N SER A 12 47.97 -6.59 0.21
CA SER A 12 48.37 -7.43 -0.90
C SER A 12 48.98 -8.73 -0.34
N VAL A 13 48.16 -9.77 -0.17
CA VAL A 13 48.66 -11.14 0.02
C VAL A 13 49.17 -11.62 -1.34
N LYS A 14 50.48 -11.48 -1.59
CA LYS A 14 51.15 -12.15 -2.69
C LYS A 14 51.26 -13.64 -2.33
N SER A 15 50.41 -14.49 -2.89
CA SER A 15 50.62 -15.93 -2.86
C SER A 15 51.67 -16.31 -3.90
N SER A 16 52.85 -16.73 -3.44
CA SER A 16 53.85 -17.39 -4.28
C SER A 16 53.35 -18.80 -4.61
N GLN A 17 53.06 -19.10 -5.88
CA GLN A 17 52.80 -20.47 -6.34
C GLN A 17 54.12 -21.19 -6.65
N PRO A 18 54.38 -22.39 -6.12
CA PRO A 18 55.42 -23.27 -6.62
C PRO A 18 54.91 -24.07 -7.83
N ALA A 19 55.79 -24.30 -8.80
CA ALA A 19 55.54 -25.07 -10.02
C ALA A 19 55.37 -26.57 -9.72
N GLY A 20 54.22 -27.16 -10.12
CA GLY A 20 54.04 -28.61 -10.14
C GLY A 20 52.59 -29.10 -10.27
N LYS A 21 52.29 -29.75 -11.41
CA LYS A 21 51.26 -30.79 -11.70
C LYS A 21 49.82 -30.64 -11.17
N GLY A 22 48.87 -30.63 -12.12
CA GLY A 22 47.42 -30.86 -11.93
C GLY A 22 46.59 -29.74 -12.54
N ASP A 23 45.41 -30.04 -13.09
CA ASP A 23 44.42 -29.03 -13.49
C ASP A 23 44.01 -28.24 -12.23
N GLN A 24 44.71 -27.14 -11.96
CA GLN A 24 44.46 -26.30 -10.81
C GLN A 24 43.20 -25.49 -11.09
N VAL A 25 42.03 -26.03 -10.72
CA VAL A 25 40.84 -25.21 -10.52
C VAL A 25 41.18 -24.16 -9.46
N ASN A 26 41.07 -22.88 -9.83
CA ASN A 26 41.30 -21.76 -8.92
C ASN A 26 40.44 -21.98 -7.66
N SER A 27 41.08 -22.04 -6.49
CA SER A 27 40.39 -22.27 -5.21
C SER A 27 39.49 -21.11 -4.78
N PHE A 28 39.65 -19.95 -5.42
CA PHE A 28 38.87 -18.75 -5.19
C PHE A 28 38.19 -18.32 -6.48
N SER A 29 36.89 -18.06 -6.39
CA SER A 29 36.13 -17.44 -7.47
C SER A 29 36.77 -16.10 -7.84
N PRO A 30 37.03 -15.82 -9.12
CA PRO A 30 37.49 -14.50 -9.57
C PRO A 30 36.41 -13.42 -9.41
N TYR A 31 35.18 -13.81 -9.03
CA TYR A 31 34.07 -12.91 -8.76
C TYR A 31 33.94 -12.68 -7.26
N ALA A 32 33.89 -11.41 -6.85
CA ALA A 32 33.58 -11.05 -5.46
C ALA A 32 32.11 -11.34 -5.17
N GLU A 33 31.84 -12.36 -4.36
CA GLU A 33 30.50 -12.63 -3.87
C GLU A 33 30.12 -11.57 -2.82
N THR A 34 29.03 -10.84 -3.06
CA THR A 34 28.50 -9.89 -2.08
C THR A 34 27.87 -10.65 -0.92
N ALA A 35 28.20 -10.28 0.31
CA ALA A 35 27.53 -10.84 1.48
C ALA A 35 26.01 -10.59 1.41
N GLY A 36 25.22 -11.61 1.78
CA GLY A 36 23.78 -11.46 1.94
C GLY A 36 23.48 -10.46 3.05
N SER A 37 22.64 -9.47 2.77
CA SER A 37 22.14 -8.50 3.76
C SER A 37 20.62 -8.48 3.70
N ASN A 38 19.98 -8.20 4.84
CA ASN A 38 18.53 -8.06 4.86
C ASN A 38 18.14 -6.74 4.17
N PRO A 39 17.36 -6.75 3.07
CA PRO A 39 16.99 -5.53 2.37
C PRO A 39 16.17 -4.56 3.23
N VAL A 40 15.58 -5.02 4.34
CA VAL A 40 14.81 -4.18 5.26
C VAL A 40 15.71 -3.23 6.06
N GLU A 41 16.98 -3.59 6.30
CA GLU A 41 17.92 -2.77 7.08
C GLU A 41 18.14 -1.39 6.45
N LYS A 42 17.99 -1.27 5.13
CA LYS A 42 18.07 0.00 4.38
C LYS A 42 17.07 1.04 4.87
N TYR A 43 15.95 0.61 5.44
CA TYR A 43 14.87 1.49 5.89
C TYR A 43 14.95 1.81 7.38
N ALA A 44 15.88 1.21 8.13
CA ALA A 44 15.99 1.40 9.58
C ALA A 44 16.21 2.88 9.95
N GLU A 45 17.00 3.60 9.15
CA GLU A 45 17.28 5.04 9.34
C GLU A 45 16.06 5.93 9.08
N ILE A 46 15.19 5.53 8.14
CA ILE A 46 14.00 6.32 7.73
C ILE A 46 12.83 6.07 8.68
N GLN A 47 12.75 4.88 9.26
CA GLN A 47 11.61 4.49 10.10
C GLN A 47 11.44 5.36 11.35
N GLY A 48 12.52 5.73 12.05
CA GLY A 48 12.45 6.60 13.23
C GLY A 48 11.79 7.95 12.92
N PRO A 49 12.38 8.77 12.02
CA PRO A 49 11.80 10.04 11.60
C PRO A 49 10.37 9.95 11.07
N LEU A 50 10.02 8.83 10.43
CA LEU A 50 8.67 8.63 9.90
C LEU A 50 7.62 8.36 11.00
N HIS A 51 8.01 7.70 12.10
CA HIS A 51 7.16 7.57 13.29
C HIS A 51 7.02 8.93 14.00
N ASP A 52 8.08 9.72 14.08
CA ASP A 52 8.04 11.09 14.63
C ASP A 52 7.08 11.97 13.82
N TYR A 53 7.16 11.87 12.50
CA TYR A 53 6.27 12.60 11.59
C TYR A 53 4.81 12.14 11.70
N GLY A 54 4.56 10.83 11.78
CA GLY A 54 3.22 10.28 12.02
C GLY A 54 2.63 10.76 13.35
N SER A 55 3.45 10.80 14.41
CA SER A 55 3.07 11.30 15.73
C SER A 55 2.80 12.80 15.72
N TYR A 56 3.61 13.58 15.02
CA TYR A 56 3.40 15.01 14.82
C TYR A 56 2.06 15.30 14.14
N ILE A 57 1.75 14.63 13.02
CA ILE A 57 0.47 14.83 12.32
C ILE A 57 -0.71 14.43 13.22
N THR A 58 -0.58 13.32 13.94
CA THR A 58 -1.60 12.86 14.91
C THR A 58 -1.83 13.90 16.01
N SER A 59 -0.78 14.55 16.52
CA SER A 59 -0.90 15.62 17.51
C SER A 59 -1.54 16.90 16.97
N CYS A 60 -1.37 17.19 15.67
CA CYS A 60 -1.98 18.34 15.01
C CYS A 60 -3.49 18.14 14.79
N LEU A 61 -3.92 16.91 14.50
CA LEU A 61 -5.30 16.56 14.15
C LEU A 61 -5.86 15.39 15.00
N PRO A 62 -5.86 15.49 16.34
CA PRO A 62 -6.25 14.38 17.21
C PRO A 62 -7.73 14.02 17.09
N LYS A 63 -8.57 14.95 16.62
CA LYS A 63 -10.00 14.73 16.38
C LYS A 63 -10.27 13.77 15.21
N TYR A 64 -9.36 13.72 14.24
CA TYR A 64 -9.62 13.12 12.92
C TYR A 64 -8.82 11.85 12.65
N ILE A 65 -7.61 11.76 13.21
CA ILE A 65 -6.70 10.63 13.02
C ILE A 65 -6.95 9.63 14.15
N GLN A 66 -7.32 8.41 13.78
CA GLN A 66 -7.58 7.32 14.73
C GLN A 66 -6.28 6.61 15.13
N GLN A 67 -5.44 6.33 14.14
CA GLN A 67 -4.15 5.68 14.31
C GLN A 67 -3.28 5.93 13.07
N PHE A 68 -1.99 5.62 13.17
CA PHE A 68 -1.10 5.55 12.02
C PHE A 68 -0.30 4.25 12.06
N SER A 69 0.15 3.80 10.89
CA SER A 69 1.07 2.66 10.77
C SER A 69 2.23 3.03 9.86
N VAL A 70 3.42 2.62 10.25
CA VAL A 70 4.63 2.75 9.44
C VAL A 70 5.13 1.35 9.10
N VAL A 71 5.28 1.08 7.81
CA VAL A 71 5.87 -0.17 7.31
C VAL A 71 6.95 0.19 6.30
N LYS A 72 8.19 -0.23 6.54
CA LYS A 72 9.36 0.18 5.73
C LYS A 72 9.44 1.72 5.65
N ASP A 73 9.26 2.30 4.47
CA ASP A 73 9.26 3.74 4.19
C ASP A 73 7.86 4.33 3.97
N GLU A 74 6.81 3.56 4.23
CA GLU A 74 5.43 3.98 3.97
C GLU A 74 4.70 4.37 5.26
N LEU A 75 4.30 5.65 5.35
CA LEU A 75 3.41 6.15 6.39
C LEU A 75 1.96 6.06 5.92
N THR A 76 1.13 5.43 6.75
CA THR A 76 -0.30 5.29 6.52
C THR A 76 -1.09 5.86 7.69
N LEU A 77 -1.99 6.80 7.41
CA LEU A 77 -2.91 7.40 8.37
C LEU A 77 -4.28 6.74 8.23
N TYR A 78 -4.90 6.37 9.36
CA TYR A 78 -6.26 5.84 9.40
C TYR A 78 -7.19 6.91 9.95
N ILE A 79 -8.21 7.24 9.17
CA ILE A 79 -9.14 8.33 9.47
C ILE A 79 -10.58 7.84 9.28
N ALA A 80 -11.52 8.55 9.89
CA ALA A 80 -12.94 8.30 9.68
C ALA A 80 -13.42 8.91 8.33
N PRO A 81 -14.44 8.36 7.67
CA PRO A 81 -15.01 8.94 6.46
C PRO A 81 -15.38 10.45 6.55
N PRO A 82 -15.99 11.00 7.62
CA PRO A 82 -16.29 12.44 7.66
C PRO A 82 -15.05 13.33 7.78
N SER A 83 -13.88 12.78 8.11
CA SER A 83 -12.65 13.54 8.28
C SER A 83 -11.75 13.59 7.04
N VAL A 84 -12.18 12.99 5.92
CA VAL A 84 -11.48 13.01 4.63
C VAL A 84 -11.09 14.42 4.22
N LEU A 85 -12.07 15.32 4.09
CA LEU A 85 -11.85 16.68 3.60
C LEU A 85 -10.90 17.49 4.52
N PRO A 86 -11.13 17.59 5.85
CA PRO A 86 -10.21 18.30 6.74
C PRO A 86 -8.77 17.78 6.71
N VAL A 87 -8.60 16.45 6.70
CA VAL A 87 -7.27 15.83 6.72
C VAL A 87 -6.55 16.06 5.39
N LEU A 88 -7.22 15.83 4.26
CA LEU A 88 -6.63 16.06 2.94
C LEU A 88 -6.29 17.54 2.72
N HIS A 89 -7.13 18.46 3.19
CA HIS A 89 -6.86 19.89 3.13
C HIS A 89 -5.60 20.25 3.94
N PHE A 90 -5.47 19.74 5.17
CA PHE A 90 -4.28 19.94 5.99
C PHE A 90 -3.02 19.36 5.33
N LEU A 91 -3.11 18.14 4.78
CA LEU A 91 -1.98 17.51 4.10
C LEU A 91 -1.53 18.29 2.84
N ARG A 92 -2.46 18.91 2.12
CA ARG A 92 -2.18 19.71 0.92
C ARG A 92 -1.54 21.06 1.25
N ASP A 93 -2.10 21.79 2.23
CA ASP A 93 -1.84 23.22 2.40
C ASP A 93 -0.87 23.55 3.55
N HIS A 94 -0.70 22.66 4.53
CA HIS A 94 0.21 22.92 5.65
C HIS A 94 1.68 22.89 5.20
N THR A 95 2.47 23.81 5.75
CA THR A 95 3.83 24.10 5.27
C THR A 95 4.79 22.92 5.42
N GLN A 96 4.54 22.03 6.39
CA GLN A 96 5.34 20.84 6.66
C GLN A 96 4.84 19.57 5.96
N THR A 97 3.66 19.60 5.33
CA THR A 97 3.04 18.42 4.70
C THR A 97 2.95 18.54 3.19
N GLN A 98 2.62 19.72 2.63
CA GLN A 98 2.66 20.05 1.18
C GLN A 98 2.45 18.88 0.19
N PHE A 99 1.48 18.00 0.44
CA PHE A 99 1.15 16.85 -0.39
C PHE A 99 0.21 17.32 -1.51
N LYS A 100 0.81 17.97 -2.52
CA LYS A 100 0.08 18.65 -3.58
C LYS A 100 -0.41 17.74 -4.70
N ALA A 101 0.23 16.59 -4.89
CA ALA A 101 -0.13 15.65 -5.96
C ALA A 101 -0.90 14.47 -5.36
N LEU A 102 -2.15 14.30 -5.79
CA LEU A 102 -2.92 13.08 -5.55
C LEU A 102 -2.57 12.09 -6.66
N MET A 103 -1.94 10.99 -6.27
CA MET A 103 -1.39 9.99 -7.18
C MET A 103 -2.41 8.93 -7.57
N ASP A 104 -3.24 8.51 -6.62
CA ASP A 104 -4.22 7.44 -6.80
C ASP A 104 -5.27 7.47 -5.68
N ILE A 105 -6.48 7.01 -5.99
CA ILE A 105 -7.49 6.63 -5.00
C ILE A 105 -7.93 5.22 -5.34
N SER A 106 -7.70 4.29 -4.43
CA SER A 106 -8.04 2.88 -4.60
C SER A 106 -9.09 2.43 -3.61
N GLY A 107 -9.94 1.49 -4.05
CA GLY A 107 -10.87 0.75 -3.19
C GLY A 107 -10.32 -0.63 -2.86
N ALA A 108 -10.63 -1.13 -1.66
CA ALA A 108 -10.41 -2.52 -1.29
C ALA A 108 -11.66 -3.06 -0.58
N ASP A 109 -12.03 -4.30 -0.92
CA ASP A 109 -13.20 -4.98 -0.36
C ASP A 109 -12.77 -6.05 0.67
N TYR A 110 -13.17 -5.85 1.93
CA TYR A 110 -12.97 -6.75 3.05
C TYR A 110 -14.34 -7.20 3.60
N PRO A 111 -14.96 -8.25 3.04
CA PRO A 111 -16.35 -8.64 3.37
C PRO A 111 -16.54 -9.12 4.82
N THR A 112 -15.46 -9.44 5.53
CA THR A 112 -15.51 -9.87 6.94
C THR A 112 -15.61 -8.69 7.92
N ARG A 113 -15.39 -7.46 7.46
CA ARG A 113 -15.51 -6.25 8.29
C ARG A 113 -16.93 -5.70 8.24
N SER A 114 -17.36 -5.02 9.30
CA SER A 114 -18.63 -4.31 9.31
C SER A 114 -18.66 -3.23 8.23
N GLN A 115 -17.60 -2.41 8.19
CA GLN A 115 -17.31 -1.48 7.11
C GLN A 115 -16.55 -2.21 6.00
N ARG A 116 -17.30 -2.68 5.02
CA ARG A 116 -16.84 -3.59 3.96
C ARG A 116 -15.73 -2.98 3.10
N PHE A 117 -15.87 -1.71 2.73
CA PHE A 117 -14.95 -1.06 1.82
C PHE A 117 -13.91 -0.23 2.55
N GLU A 118 -12.69 -0.26 2.06
CA GLU A 118 -11.61 0.62 2.46
C GLU A 118 -11.23 1.50 1.26
N VAL A 119 -11.31 2.82 1.41
CA VAL A 119 -10.92 3.79 0.38
C VAL A 119 -9.58 4.39 0.77
N VAL A 120 -8.60 4.27 -0.11
CA VAL A 120 -7.20 4.57 0.14
C VAL A 120 -6.72 5.68 -0.79
N TYR A 121 -6.31 6.80 -0.22
CA TYR A 121 -5.74 7.93 -0.95
C TYR A 121 -4.22 7.86 -0.89
N HIS A 122 -3.58 7.94 -2.06
CA HIS A 122 -2.13 8.03 -2.19
C HIS A 122 -1.72 9.44 -2.58
N LEU A 123 -0.93 10.09 -1.73
CA LEU A 123 -0.48 11.45 -1.97
C LEU A 123 1.05 11.53 -2.07
N LEU A 124 1.52 12.48 -2.87
CA LEU A 124 2.93 12.78 -3.10
C LEU A 124 3.20 14.26 -2.81
N SER A 125 4.22 14.52 -2.01
CA SER A 125 4.82 15.84 -1.88
C SER A 125 6.05 15.91 -2.77
N VAL A 126 5.96 16.70 -3.84
CA VAL A 126 7.11 16.95 -4.74
C VAL A 126 8.18 17.78 -4.02
N ARG A 127 7.78 18.65 -3.09
CA ARG A 127 8.70 19.52 -2.34
C ARG A 127 9.63 18.72 -1.43
N PHE A 128 9.08 17.74 -0.72
CA PHE A 128 9.82 16.91 0.24
C PHE A 128 10.20 15.53 -0.32
N ASN A 129 9.81 15.24 -1.57
CA ASN A 129 9.94 13.92 -2.20
C ASN A 129 9.45 12.79 -1.28
N ALA A 130 8.30 13.00 -0.65
CA ALA A 130 7.74 12.09 0.34
C ALA A 130 6.34 11.63 -0.09
N ARG A 131 5.97 10.40 0.31
CA ARG A 131 4.65 9.82 0.04
C ARG A 131 3.92 9.57 1.35
N ILE A 132 2.61 9.71 1.32
CA ILE A 132 1.74 9.36 2.44
C ILE A 132 0.48 8.69 1.93
N ARG A 133 -0.02 7.72 2.70
CA ARG A 133 -1.26 7.00 2.44
C ARG A 133 -2.30 7.40 3.47
N VAL A 134 -3.51 7.71 3.05
CA VAL A 134 -4.64 7.99 3.94
C VAL A 134 -5.72 6.96 3.68
N LYS A 135 -6.14 6.26 4.72
CA LYS A 135 -7.13 5.18 4.64
C LYS A 135 -8.39 5.57 5.36
N THR A 136 -9.51 5.34 4.69
CA THR A 136 -10.86 5.54 5.18
C THR A 136 -11.67 4.28 4.93
N TYR A 137 -12.84 4.19 5.54
CA TYR A 137 -13.73 3.04 5.39
C TYR A 137 -15.14 3.51 5.01
N ALA A 138 -15.89 2.63 4.37
CA ALA A 138 -17.26 2.87 3.93
C ALA A 138 -18.08 1.57 3.93
N ASP A 139 -19.40 1.70 4.08
CA ASP A 139 -20.34 0.61 3.77
C ASP A 139 -20.82 0.73 2.33
N GLU A 140 -21.73 -0.16 1.96
CA GLU A 140 -22.43 -0.15 0.67
C GLU A 140 -23.36 1.04 0.48
N VAL A 141 -23.82 1.67 1.57
CA VAL A 141 -24.84 2.73 1.54
C VAL A 141 -24.31 4.06 2.08
N THR A 142 -23.36 4.03 3.01
CA THR A 142 -22.84 5.25 3.62
C THR A 142 -21.89 5.96 2.67
N PRO A 143 -22.19 7.22 2.30
CA PRO A 143 -21.34 7.94 1.36
C PRO A 143 -20.08 8.49 2.04
N VAL A 144 -18.98 8.53 1.29
CA VAL A 144 -17.72 9.19 1.68
C VAL A 144 -17.69 10.61 1.08
N PRO A 145 -17.22 11.64 1.79
CA PRO A 145 -17.03 12.96 1.20
C PRO A 145 -16.03 12.92 0.03
N SER A 146 -16.41 13.52 -1.11
CA SER A 146 -15.57 13.65 -2.29
C SER A 146 -14.39 14.60 -2.06
N ALA A 147 -13.20 14.21 -2.52
CA ALA A 147 -11.99 15.01 -2.52
C ALA A 147 -11.82 15.88 -3.79
N CYS A 148 -12.78 15.87 -4.72
CA CYS A 148 -12.75 16.66 -5.96
C CYS A 148 -12.55 18.16 -5.75
N SER A 149 -13.10 18.70 -4.64
CA SER A 149 -12.92 20.12 -4.27
C SER A 149 -11.46 20.49 -3.96
N LEU A 150 -10.64 19.50 -3.58
CA LEU A 150 -9.24 19.70 -3.23
C LEU A 150 -8.29 19.30 -4.34
N PHE A 151 -8.59 18.19 -5.02
CA PHE A 151 -7.78 17.62 -6.09
C PHE A 151 -8.65 17.36 -7.31
N SER A 152 -8.39 18.08 -8.41
CA SER A 152 -9.11 17.85 -9.67
C SER A 152 -8.89 16.45 -10.25
N SER A 153 -7.78 15.77 -9.89
CA SER A 153 -7.53 14.40 -10.32
C SER A 153 -8.45 13.37 -9.64
N ALA A 154 -9.06 13.71 -8.49
CA ALA A 154 -9.93 12.79 -7.76
C ALA A 154 -11.22 12.43 -8.53
N ASP A 155 -11.67 13.30 -9.46
CA ASP A 155 -12.90 13.11 -10.24
C ASP A 155 -12.95 11.75 -10.95
N TRP A 156 -11.86 11.34 -11.59
CA TRP A 156 -11.83 10.08 -12.33
C TRP A 156 -11.70 8.87 -11.41
N TYR A 157 -10.87 8.97 -10.36
CA TYR A 157 -10.66 7.87 -9.42
C TYR A 157 -11.88 7.59 -8.55
N GLU A 158 -12.58 8.63 -8.09
CA GLU A 158 -13.82 8.45 -7.31
C GLU A 158 -14.93 7.81 -8.14
N ARG A 159 -15.01 8.14 -9.44
CA ARG A 159 -15.91 7.48 -10.39
C ARG A 159 -15.52 6.02 -10.66
N GLU A 160 -14.23 5.73 -10.77
CA GLU A 160 -13.75 4.36 -10.92
C GLU A 160 -14.13 3.50 -9.71
N ILE A 161 -13.92 4.01 -8.48
CA ILE A 161 -14.30 3.30 -7.26
C ILE A 161 -15.82 3.10 -7.19
N TYR A 162 -16.60 4.11 -7.58
CA TYR A 162 -18.04 3.98 -7.68
C TYR A 162 -18.45 2.86 -8.66
N ASP A 163 -17.82 2.77 -9.83
CA ASP A 163 -18.15 1.76 -10.82
C ASP A 163 -17.72 0.35 -10.39
N MET A 164 -16.51 0.22 -9.83
CA MET A 164 -15.90 -1.07 -9.48
C MET A 164 -16.36 -1.64 -8.15
N TYR A 165 -16.58 -0.79 -7.14
CA TYR A 165 -16.93 -1.18 -5.76
C TYR A 165 -18.32 -0.70 -5.34
N GLY A 166 -18.89 0.33 -5.98
CA GLY A 166 -20.18 0.89 -5.59
C GLY A 166 -20.14 1.78 -4.38
N VAL A 167 -18.97 2.34 -4.04
CA VAL A 167 -18.86 3.34 -2.96
C VAL A 167 -19.38 4.68 -3.48
N PHE A 168 -20.29 5.30 -2.75
CA PHE A 168 -20.85 6.60 -3.10
C PHE A 168 -19.99 7.74 -2.56
N PHE A 169 -19.72 8.75 -3.40
CA PHE A 169 -19.01 9.96 -3.01
C PHE A 169 -19.95 11.16 -2.94
N ALA A 170 -20.11 11.74 -1.75
CA ALA A 170 -20.96 12.92 -1.53
C ALA A 170 -20.24 14.19 -1.96
N GLY A 171 -20.92 15.03 -2.75
CA GLY A 171 -20.36 16.30 -3.26
C GLY A 171 -19.53 16.15 -4.55
N HIS A 172 -19.55 14.99 -5.18
CA HIS A 172 -18.91 14.75 -6.48
C HIS A 172 -19.70 15.45 -7.61
N PRO A 173 -19.05 16.11 -8.60
CA PRO A 173 -19.73 16.85 -9.66
C PRO A 173 -20.50 15.96 -10.66
N ASP A 174 -19.92 14.85 -11.12
CA ASP A 174 -20.54 13.90 -12.08
C ASP A 174 -20.23 12.44 -11.69
N LEU A 175 -20.94 11.89 -10.70
CA LEU A 175 -20.72 10.51 -10.26
C LEU A 175 -21.53 9.54 -11.14
N ARG A 176 -20.86 8.92 -12.11
CA ARG A 176 -21.40 7.87 -12.99
C ARG A 176 -20.33 6.85 -13.36
N ARG A 177 -20.78 5.72 -13.91
CA ARG A 177 -19.92 4.64 -14.44
C ARG A 177 -18.87 5.18 -15.41
N LEU A 178 -17.72 4.52 -15.46
CA LEU A 178 -16.56 4.96 -16.23
C LEU A 178 -15.94 3.83 -17.05
N LEU A 179 -15.80 2.63 -16.47
CA LEU A 179 -15.10 1.50 -17.07
C LEU A 179 -16.07 0.43 -17.58
N THR A 180 -17.21 0.23 -16.91
CA THR A 180 -18.19 -0.78 -17.29
C THR A 180 -19.07 -0.34 -18.47
N ASP A 181 -19.73 -1.31 -19.09
CA ASP A 181 -20.70 -1.04 -20.15
C ASP A 181 -21.89 -0.22 -19.62
N TYR A 182 -22.56 0.52 -20.50
CA TYR A 182 -23.60 1.48 -20.14
C TYR A 182 -24.79 0.84 -19.39
N GLY A 183 -25.15 -0.39 -19.76
CA GLY A 183 -26.23 -1.16 -19.14
C GLY A 183 -25.75 -2.17 -18.10
N PHE A 184 -24.50 -2.08 -17.65
CA PHE A 184 -23.93 -3.07 -16.73
C PHE A 184 -24.62 -3.01 -15.35
N GLU A 185 -24.99 -4.17 -14.83
CA GLU A 185 -25.58 -4.33 -13.50
C GLU A 185 -24.58 -4.98 -12.55
N GLY A 186 -24.33 -4.33 -11.41
CA GLY A 186 -23.35 -4.75 -10.42
C GLY A 186 -22.04 -3.98 -10.44
N HIS A 187 -21.10 -4.45 -9.61
CA HIS A 187 -19.80 -3.84 -9.29
C HIS A 187 -18.70 -4.92 -9.36
N PRO A 188 -17.87 -4.95 -10.42
CA PRO A 188 -17.03 -6.10 -10.73
C PRO A 188 -15.98 -6.49 -9.70
N LEU A 189 -15.40 -5.53 -8.97
CA LEU A 189 -14.28 -5.80 -8.05
C LEU A 189 -14.73 -6.18 -6.63
N ARG A 190 -16.04 -6.29 -6.40
CA ARG A 190 -16.55 -6.85 -5.16
C ARG A 190 -16.29 -8.36 -5.11
N LYS A 191 -15.99 -8.88 -3.92
CA LYS A 191 -15.61 -10.29 -3.72
C LYS A 191 -16.74 -11.31 -3.93
N ASP A 192 -17.98 -10.85 -3.91
CA ASP A 192 -19.18 -11.62 -4.22
C ASP A 192 -19.51 -11.65 -5.73
N PHE A 193 -18.88 -10.80 -6.54
CA PHE A 193 -19.10 -10.78 -7.98
C PHE A 193 -18.32 -11.93 -8.67
N PRO A 194 -18.97 -12.75 -9.52
CA PRO A 194 -18.30 -13.85 -10.20
C PRO A 194 -17.31 -13.33 -11.25
N LEU A 195 -16.16 -14.00 -11.40
CA LEU A 195 -15.10 -13.62 -12.33
C LEU A 195 -15.60 -13.40 -13.77
N THR A 196 -16.54 -14.23 -14.22
CA THR A 196 -17.07 -14.23 -15.59
C THR A 196 -18.28 -13.30 -15.78
N GLY A 197 -18.81 -12.73 -14.69
CA GLY A 197 -20.05 -11.98 -14.71
C GLY A 197 -21.31 -12.84 -14.89
N TYR A 198 -22.43 -12.17 -15.15
CA TYR A 198 -23.76 -12.80 -15.26
C TYR A 198 -24.28 -12.87 -16.71
N THR A 199 -23.77 -12.02 -17.59
CA THR A 199 -24.27 -11.85 -18.96
C THR A 199 -23.14 -11.96 -19.98
N GLU A 200 -23.47 -12.46 -21.15
CA GLU A 200 -22.63 -12.46 -22.34
C GLU A 200 -23.32 -11.73 -23.49
N VAL A 201 -22.56 -11.48 -24.55
CA VAL A 201 -23.01 -10.68 -25.69
C VAL A 201 -22.81 -11.45 -26.97
N ARG A 202 -23.86 -11.54 -27.81
CA ARG A 202 -23.80 -12.13 -29.15
C ARG A 202 -24.54 -11.29 -30.18
N TYR A 203 -24.17 -11.44 -31.45
CA TYR A 203 -24.95 -10.87 -32.55
C TYR A 203 -26.13 -11.80 -32.86
N ASP A 204 -27.32 -11.21 -32.97
CA ASP A 204 -28.55 -11.89 -33.36
C ASP A 204 -28.92 -11.48 -34.79
N GLU A 205 -28.89 -12.45 -35.71
CA GLU A 205 -29.16 -12.21 -37.14
C GLU A 205 -30.63 -11.85 -37.39
N GLU A 206 -31.57 -12.43 -36.64
CA GLU A 206 -33.01 -12.16 -36.81
C GLU A 206 -33.34 -10.72 -36.45
N ARG A 207 -32.74 -10.23 -35.35
CA ARG A 207 -32.94 -8.86 -34.86
C ARG A 207 -31.95 -7.85 -35.44
N LYS A 208 -30.95 -8.31 -36.19
CA LYS A 208 -29.83 -7.52 -36.75
C LYS A 208 -29.18 -6.60 -35.72
N ARG A 209 -29.03 -7.07 -34.48
CA ARG A 209 -28.46 -6.29 -33.38
C ARG A 209 -27.70 -7.18 -32.41
N VAL A 210 -26.89 -6.54 -31.59
CA VAL A 210 -26.21 -7.17 -30.46
C VAL A 210 -27.22 -7.38 -29.32
N VAL A 211 -27.28 -8.60 -28.78
CA VAL A 211 -28.15 -8.98 -27.67
C VAL A 211 -27.33 -9.43 -26.47
N THR A 212 -27.78 -9.08 -25.27
CA THR A 212 -27.22 -9.49 -23.98
C THR A 212 -28.03 -10.68 -23.45
N GLU A 213 -27.38 -11.80 -23.20
CA GLU A 213 -28.00 -13.05 -22.73
C GLU A 213 -27.33 -13.56 -21.45
N PRO A 214 -27.97 -14.42 -20.65
CA PRO A 214 -27.34 -15.06 -19.51
C PRO A 214 -26.11 -15.87 -19.95
N LEU A 215 -25.02 -15.78 -19.17
CA LEU A 215 -23.73 -16.39 -19.49
C LEU A 215 -23.82 -17.92 -19.70
N GLN A 216 -23.25 -18.42 -20.80
CA GLN A 216 -23.10 -19.85 -21.08
C GLN A 216 -21.69 -20.17 -21.59
N LEU A 217 -20.84 -20.70 -20.72
CA LEU A 217 -19.46 -21.05 -21.09
C LEU A 217 -19.37 -22.47 -21.66
N THR A 218 -18.70 -22.61 -22.80
CA THR A 218 -18.36 -23.93 -23.38
C THR A 218 -17.41 -24.71 -22.49
N GLN A 219 -16.50 -24.01 -21.80
CA GLN A 219 -15.63 -24.56 -20.77
C GLN A 219 -15.77 -23.74 -19.48
N ALA A 220 -16.13 -24.42 -18.39
CA ALA A 220 -16.20 -23.79 -17.08
C ALA A 220 -14.81 -23.32 -16.61
N PHE A 221 -14.79 -22.22 -15.86
CA PHE A 221 -13.60 -21.75 -15.17
C PHE A 221 -13.14 -22.78 -14.12
N ARG A 222 -11.84 -23.12 -14.14
CA ARG A 222 -11.23 -24.04 -13.18
C ARG A 222 -10.36 -23.23 -12.22
N ASN A 223 -10.77 -23.14 -10.96
CA ASN A 223 -9.95 -22.51 -9.94
C ASN A 223 -8.88 -23.48 -9.44
N PHE A 224 -7.61 -23.08 -9.48
CA PHE A 224 -6.47 -23.86 -9.03
C PHE A 224 -5.82 -23.23 -7.80
N GLU A 225 -6.62 -22.86 -6.81
CA GLU A 225 -6.13 -22.46 -5.50
C GLU A 225 -5.56 -23.66 -4.74
N SER A 226 -4.26 -23.92 -4.97
CA SER A 226 -3.49 -24.92 -4.23
C SER A 226 -2.78 -24.27 -3.04
N SER A 227 -3.56 -23.70 -2.11
CA SER A 227 -3.02 -23.11 -0.89
C SER A 227 -2.30 -24.17 -0.05
N SER A 228 -1.07 -23.89 0.39
CA SER A 228 -0.32 -24.77 1.28
C SER A 228 -1.10 -25.01 2.58
N PRO A 229 -1.24 -26.26 3.06
CA PRO A 229 -1.79 -26.54 4.39
C PRO A 229 -0.91 -26.04 5.54
N TRP A 230 0.37 -25.79 5.26
CA TRP A 230 1.34 -25.27 6.22
C TRP A 230 1.46 -23.75 6.09
N GLU A 231 1.61 -23.09 7.24
CA GLU A 231 1.95 -21.66 7.32
C GLU A 231 3.27 -21.41 6.59
N GLN A 232 3.20 -20.63 5.48
CA GLN A 232 4.35 -20.43 4.60
C GLN A 232 5.38 -19.43 5.17
N VAL A 233 4.92 -18.45 5.94
CA VAL A 233 5.74 -17.40 6.54
C VAL A 233 5.36 -17.28 8.01
N GLY A 234 6.36 -17.38 8.89
CA GLY A 234 6.14 -17.23 10.33
C GLY A 234 5.92 -15.78 10.76
N GLN A 235 5.93 -15.55 12.07
CA GLN A 235 5.83 -14.19 12.63
C GLN A 235 7.05 -13.35 12.20
N GLY A 236 6.79 -12.23 11.54
CA GLY A 236 7.84 -11.29 11.13
C GLY A 236 8.48 -10.56 12.31
N GLU A 237 9.63 -9.95 12.06
CA GLU A 237 10.30 -9.09 13.03
C GLU A 237 9.68 -7.69 13.08
N SER A 238 9.59 -7.13 14.29
CA SER A 238 9.08 -5.78 14.52
C SER A 238 10.22 -4.76 14.55
N TYR A 239 10.29 -3.94 13.50
CA TYR A 239 11.26 -2.85 13.36
C TYR A 239 10.81 -1.53 14.02
N ARG A 240 9.83 -1.58 14.94
CA ARG A 240 9.41 -0.38 15.68
C ARG A 240 10.58 0.18 16.50
N PRO A 241 10.87 1.50 16.41
CA PRO A 241 11.91 2.12 17.23
C PRO A 241 11.62 1.94 18.72
N ALA A 242 12.67 1.90 19.55
CA ALA A 242 12.54 1.68 20.99
C ALA A 242 11.68 2.74 21.69
N GLU A 243 11.73 3.99 21.21
CA GLU A 243 10.97 5.12 21.75
C GLU A 243 9.44 4.95 21.61
N TYR A 244 9.00 4.21 20.59
CA TYR A 244 7.58 3.93 20.32
C TYR A 244 7.10 2.60 20.90
N LYS A 245 7.97 1.86 21.60
CA LYS A 245 7.60 0.65 22.34
C LYS A 245 7.22 1.04 23.76
N LEU A 246 6.05 0.60 24.21
CA LEU A 246 5.61 0.81 25.58
C LEU A 246 6.62 0.16 26.54
N THR A 247 7.22 0.95 27.42
CA THR A 247 8.13 0.42 28.44
C THR A 247 7.33 -0.38 29.46
N PRO A 248 7.67 -1.67 29.69
CA PRO A 248 6.97 -2.46 30.69
C PRO A 248 7.18 -1.85 32.08
N PRO A 249 6.19 -1.95 32.99
CA PRO A 249 6.36 -1.47 34.36
C PRO A 249 7.53 -2.19 35.03
N LYS A 250 8.30 -1.46 35.85
CA LYS A 250 9.39 -2.06 36.62
C LYS A 250 8.83 -3.19 37.52
N PRO A 251 9.52 -4.33 37.65
CA PRO A 251 9.11 -5.38 38.58
C PRO A 251 9.03 -4.80 40.00
N LYS A 252 8.03 -5.20 40.79
CA LYS A 252 7.98 -4.83 42.21
C LYS A 252 9.16 -5.48 42.91
N GLU A 253 9.96 -4.69 43.62
CA GLU A 253 11.01 -5.22 44.49
C GLU A 253 10.32 -6.06 45.58
N GLU A 254 10.59 -7.37 45.60
CA GLU A 254 10.20 -8.21 46.72
C GLU A 254 10.98 -7.72 47.95
N GLU A 255 10.26 -7.15 48.92
CA GLU A 255 10.81 -6.89 50.24
C GLU A 255 11.37 -8.20 50.79
N LYS A 256 12.69 -8.36 50.73
CA LYS A 256 13.39 -9.45 51.40
C LYS A 256 13.15 -9.29 52.91
N LYS A 257 12.20 -10.07 53.42
CA LYS A 257 12.02 -10.34 54.86
C LYS A 257 13.23 -11.06 55.42
#